data_AF-A0A6J2XHT9-F1
#
_entry.id   AF-A0A6J2XHT9-F1
#
_cell.length_a   1.000
_cell.length_b   1.000
_cell.length_c   1.000
_cell.angle_alpha   90.00
_cell.angle_beta   90.00
_cell.angle_gamma   90.00
#
_symmetry.space_group_name_H-M   'P 1'
#
loop_
_entity.id
_entity.type
_entity.pdbx_description
1 polymer ?
#
loop_
_entity_poly.entity_id
_entity_poly.type
_entity_poly.pdbx_seq_one_letter_code
_entity_poly.pdbx_strand_id
1 'polypeptide(L)'
;MDSRNKKSKRRPKNRANKIHLVFDETKRREFLTGFRKRKLLRKKQAQENFEKELKEERKRLKADAKESYKKLVVSSRDIPELENLLREEYEEDDVTVKVVELNTNDIAKQNNWIGLNQPKYNEEEQEEASSNEDTKEEIPGMELKTSSKKVKLPDKKKFQNEKQIKKELKKQATKSVQKSKVFQKKNKLERQKQKKQSFKLKKQKEFTRNKTRGRRKK
;
A
#
# COMPACT_ATOMS: atom_id res chain seq x y z
N MET A 1 -77.84 -14.52 23.87
CA MET A 1 -76.43 -14.11 23.66
C MET A 1 -75.65 -15.38 23.35
N ASP A 2 -75.59 -15.83 22.09
CA ASP A 2 -74.88 -17.08 21.75
C ASP A 2 -74.12 -16.94 20.43
N SER A 3 -72.88 -16.46 20.51
CA SER A 3 -71.92 -16.46 19.41
C SER A 3 -71.31 -17.86 19.26
N ARG A 4 -72.03 -18.75 18.56
CA ARG A 4 -71.52 -20.08 18.18
C ARG A 4 -70.26 -19.95 17.33
N ASN A 5 -69.15 -20.39 17.91
CA ASN A 5 -67.80 -20.41 17.36
C ASN A 5 -67.75 -21.26 16.07
N LYS A 6 -67.82 -20.61 14.89
CA LYS A 6 -67.75 -21.29 13.58
C LYS A 6 -66.34 -21.83 13.37
N LYS A 7 -66.15 -23.13 13.53
CA LYS A 7 -64.91 -23.85 13.15
C LYS A 7 -64.61 -23.61 11.67
N SER A 8 -63.56 -22.84 11.38
CA SER A 8 -63.05 -22.63 10.03
C SER A 8 -62.66 -23.97 9.39
N LYS A 9 -63.31 -24.32 8.28
CA LYS A 9 -62.96 -25.50 7.46
C LYS A 9 -61.58 -25.27 6.84
N ARG A 10 -60.57 -26.00 7.30
CA ARG A 10 -59.20 -25.93 6.75
C ARG A 10 -59.20 -26.40 5.29
N ARG A 11 -58.71 -25.55 4.39
CA ARG A 11 -58.52 -25.90 2.97
C ARG A 11 -57.56 -27.09 2.84
N PRO A 12 -57.78 -27.99 1.86
CA PRO A 12 -56.92 -29.16 1.67
C PRO A 12 -55.49 -28.71 1.32
N LYS A 13 -54.49 -29.19 2.08
CA LYS A 13 -53.07 -28.89 1.81
C LYS A 13 -52.68 -29.47 0.45
N ASN A 14 -52.20 -28.60 -0.45
CA ASN A 14 -51.70 -29.01 -1.77
C ASN A 14 -50.55 -30.02 -1.60
N ARG A 15 -50.80 -31.28 -2.00
CA ARG A 15 -49.86 -32.38 -1.85
C ARG A 15 -48.69 -32.29 -2.83
N ALA A 16 -48.80 -31.51 -3.91
CA ALA A 16 -47.76 -31.35 -4.93
C ALA A 16 -46.54 -30.56 -4.42
N ASN A 17 -46.74 -29.60 -3.51
CA ASN A 17 -45.65 -28.80 -2.93
C ASN A 17 -45.05 -29.44 -1.68
N LYS A 18 -45.32 -30.74 -1.43
CA LYS A 18 -44.74 -31.44 -0.29
C LYS A 18 -43.26 -31.70 -0.56
N ILE A 19 -42.41 -31.09 0.27
CA ILE A 19 -40.97 -31.32 0.26
C ILE A 19 -40.71 -32.64 0.99
N HIS A 20 -40.24 -33.65 0.28
CA HIS A 20 -39.77 -34.89 0.86
C HIS A 20 -38.34 -34.71 1.36
N LEU A 21 -38.14 -34.72 2.67
CA LEU A 21 -36.84 -34.54 3.29
C LEU A 21 -36.19 -35.93 3.47
N VAL A 22 -35.43 -36.35 2.46
CA VAL A 22 -34.68 -37.62 2.47
C VAL A 22 -33.22 -37.31 2.79
N PHE A 23 -32.65 -38.03 3.75
CA PHE A 23 -31.25 -37.90 4.10
C PHE A 23 -30.37 -38.72 3.16
N ASP A 24 -29.74 -38.05 2.21
CA ASP A 24 -28.67 -38.66 1.42
C ASP A 24 -27.43 -38.86 2.32
N GLU A 25 -27.12 -40.10 2.64
CA GLU A 25 -25.98 -40.45 3.50
C GLU A 25 -24.63 -40.01 2.91
N THR A 26 -24.52 -39.97 1.58
CA THR A 26 -23.34 -39.50 0.84
C THR A 26 -23.13 -38.01 1.06
N LYS A 27 -24.16 -37.18 0.82
CA LYS A 27 -24.15 -35.74 1.09
C LYS A 27 -23.93 -35.46 2.58
N ARG A 28 -24.49 -36.28 3.48
CA ARG A 28 -24.23 -36.19 4.93
C ARG A 28 -22.76 -36.44 5.24
N ARG A 29 -22.16 -37.51 4.70
CA ARG A 29 -20.72 -37.80 4.86
C ARG A 29 -19.85 -36.66 4.33
N GLU A 30 -20.15 -36.14 3.14
CA GLU A 30 -19.44 -35.00 2.56
C GLU A 30 -19.61 -33.72 3.40
N PHE A 31 -20.79 -33.47 3.94
CA PHE A 31 -21.04 -32.35 4.82
C PHE A 31 -20.24 -32.48 6.12
N LEU A 32 -20.25 -33.65 6.78
CA LEU A 32 -19.55 -33.86 8.04
C LEU A 32 -18.02 -33.91 7.88
N THR A 33 -17.49 -34.42 6.77
CA THR A 33 -16.02 -34.53 6.58
C THR A 33 -15.45 -33.36 5.76
N GLY A 34 -16.28 -32.66 4.98
CA GLY A 34 -15.87 -31.62 4.02
C GLY A 34 -15.56 -30.25 4.63
N PHE A 35 -15.30 -30.12 5.93
CA PHE A 35 -14.99 -28.84 6.57
C PHE A 35 -13.80 -28.13 5.92
N ARG A 36 -12.76 -28.87 5.52
CA ARG A 36 -11.61 -28.31 4.79
C ARG A 36 -12.02 -27.74 3.43
N LYS A 37 -12.85 -28.47 2.68
CA LYS A 37 -13.39 -28.02 1.38
C LYS A 37 -14.18 -26.72 1.55
N ARG A 38 -15.12 -26.66 2.51
CA ARG A 38 -15.88 -25.43 2.82
C ARG A 38 -15.00 -24.27 3.29
N LYS A 39 -13.97 -24.55 4.08
CA LYS A 39 -13.03 -23.50 4.51
C LYS A 39 -12.25 -22.93 3.33
N LEU A 40 -11.84 -23.78 2.38
CA LEU A 40 -11.18 -23.33 1.16
C LEU A 40 -12.14 -22.56 0.25
N LEU A 41 -13.37 -23.04 0.06
CA LEU A 41 -14.40 -22.33 -0.71
C LEU A 41 -14.65 -20.93 -0.15
N ARG A 42 -14.86 -20.80 1.16
CA ARG A 42 -15.04 -19.49 1.81
C ARG A 42 -13.84 -18.56 1.62
N LYS A 43 -12.62 -19.09 1.70
CA LYS A 43 -11.39 -18.30 1.44
C LYS A 43 -11.35 -17.82 0.00
N LYS A 44 -11.65 -18.70 -0.96
CA LYS A 44 -11.67 -18.38 -2.38
C LYS A 44 -12.73 -17.32 -2.68
N GLN A 45 -13.94 -17.48 -2.16
CA GLN A 45 -15.03 -16.51 -2.31
C GLN A 45 -14.65 -15.14 -1.71
N ALA A 46 -14.00 -15.11 -0.54
CA ALA A 46 -13.53 -13.86 0.04
C ALA A 46 -12.45 -13.18 -0.81
N GLN A 47 -11.54 -13.96 -1.43
CA GLN A 47 -10.54 -13.43 -2.36
C GLN A 47 -11.18 -12.87 -3.63
N GLU A 48 -12.11 -13.63 -4.23
CA GLU A 48 -12.83 -13.19 -5.44
C GLU A 48 -13.65 -11.93 -5.21
N ASN A 49 -14.34 -11.82 -4.06
CA ASN A 49 -15.09 -10.62 -3.70
C ASN A 49 -14.15 -9.41 -3.53
N PHE A 50 -13.03 -9.58 -2.82
CA PHE A 50 -12.04 -8.53 -2.64
C PHE A 50 -11.42 -8.06 -3.97
N GLU A 51 -11.16 -8.99 -4.89
CA GLU A 51 -10.68 -8.65 -6.24
C GLU A 51 -11.72 -7.88 -7.07
N LYS A 52 -13.00 -8.19 -6.91
CA LYS A 52 -14.09 -7.44 -7.57
C LYS A 52 -14.18 -6.02 -7.03
N GLU A 53 -14.20 -5.87 -5.71
CA GLU A 53 -14.21 -4.57 -5.03
C GLU A 53 -13.01 -3.71 -5.47
N LEU A 54 -11.80 -4.27 -5.53
CA LEU A 54 -10.62 -3.56 -6.01
C LEU A 54 -10.73 -3.11 -7.48
N LYS A 55 -11.35 -3.92 -8.35
CA LYS A 55 -11.55 -3.56 -9.75
C LYS A 55 -12.57 -2.43 -9.90
N GLU A 56 -13.65 -2.48 -9.13
CA GLU A 56 -14.68 -1.45 -9.10
C GLU A 56 -14.12 -0.13 -8.57
N GLU A 57 -13.37 -0.15 -7.48
CA GLU A 57 -12.71 1.04 -6.93
C GLU A 57 -11.69 1.65 -7.90
N ARG A 58 -10.89 0.82 -8.59
CA ARG A 58 -9.99 1.32 -9.65
C ARG A 58 -10.74 1.98 -10.79
N LYS A 59 -11.87 1.40 -11.21
CA LYS A 59 -12.71 1.96 -12.27
C LYS A 59 -13.31 3.29 -11.83
N ARG A 60 -13.78 3.39 -10.59
CA ARG A 60 -14.31 4.61 -9.99
C ARG A 60 -13.25 5.71 -9.94
N LEU A 61 -12.08 5.44 -9.36
CA LEU A 61 -10.97 6.41 -9.30
C LEU A 61 -10.55 6.91 -10.69
N LYS A 62 -10.53 6.02 -11.69
CA LYS A 62 -10.21 6.42 -13.07
C LYS A 62 -11.30 7.31 -13.69
N ALA A 63 -12.57 7.04 -13.39
CA ALA A 63 -13.68 7.89 -13.84
C ALA A 63 -13.62 9.26 -13.14
N ASP A 64 -13.46 9.28 -11.82
CA ASP A 64 -13.34 10.50 -11.02
C ASP A 64 -12.16 11.36 -11.49
N ALA A 65 -11.01 10.75 -11.79
CA ALA A 65 -9.85 11.45 -12.34
C ALA A 65 -10.08 12.01 -13.75
N LYS A 66 -10.83 11.30 -14.60
CA LYS A 66 -11.19 11.79 -15.93
C LYS A 66 -12.17 12.96 -15.84
N GLU A 67 -13.12 12.89 -14.92
CA GLU A 67 -14.07 13.98 -14.65
C GLU A 67 -13.39 15.19 -14.05
N SER A 68 -12.48 15.01 -13.08
CA SER A 68 -11.71 16.11 -12.51
C SER A 68 -10.83 16.77 -13.54
N TYR A 69 -10.15 15.99 -14.40
CA TYR A 69 -9.36 16.52 -15.51
C TYR A 69 -10.25 17.29 -16.51
N LYS A 70 -11.41 16.74 -16.88
CA LYS A 70 -12.35 17.44 -17.75
C LYS A 70 -12.81 18.76 -17.15
N LYS A 71 -13.11 18.81 -15.85
CA LYS A 71 -13.47 20.05 -15.14
C LYS A 71 -12.33 21.06 -15.17
N LEU A 72 -11.10 20.62 -14.87
CA LEU A 72 -9.91 21.47 -14.87
C LEU A 72 -9.64 22.04 -16.27
N VAL A 73 -9.68 21.20 -17.31
CA VAL A 73 -9.51 21.63 -18.70
C VAL A 73 -10.61 22.61 -19.13
N VAL A 74 -11.86 22.41 -18.70
CA VAL A 74 -12.95 23.35 -19.01
C VAL A 74 -12.74 24.69 -18.30
N SER A 75 -12.28 24.69 -17.04
CA SER A 75 -11.97 25.92 -16.31
C SER A 75 -10.70 26.62 -16.81
N SER A 76 -9.79 25.89 -17.43
CA SER A 76 -8.53 26.42 -17.97
C SER A 76 -8.62 26.72 -19.47
N ARG A 77 -9.82 26.84 -20.04
CA ARG A 77 -9.96 27.37 -21.40
C ARG A 77 -9.81 28.87 -21.34
N ASP A 78 -8.98 29.39 -22.22
CA ASP A 78 -8.76 30.83 -22.36
C ASP A 78 -10.09 31.49 -22.75
N ILE A 79 -10.53 32.44 -21.93
CA ILE A 79 -11.72 33.23 -22.20
C ILE A 79 -11.27 34.31 -23.20
N PRO A 80 -11.77 34.30 -24.44
CA PRO A 80 -11.27 35.18 -25.50
C PRO A 80 -11.39 36.67 -25.16
N GLU A 81 -12.36 37.04 -24.31
CA GLU A 81 -12.49 38.41 -23.81
C GLU A 81 -11.31 38.83 -22.91
N LEU A 82 -10.80 37.95 -22.04
CA LEU A 82 -9.65 38.25 -21.16
C LEU A 82 -8.32 38.26 -21.92
N GLU A 83 -8.18 37.42 -22.96
CA GLU A 83 -6.98 37.41 -23.81
C GLU A 83 -6.81 38.75 -24.55
N ASN A 84 -7.92 39.35 -25.00
CA ASN A 84 -7.90 40.67 -25.62
C ASN A 84 -7.51 41.76 -24.61
N LEU A 85 -8.09 41.75 -23.40
CA LEU A 85 -7.73 42.71 -22.34
C LEU A 85 -6.28 42.60 -21.86
N LEU A 86 -5.67 41.41 -21.92
CA LEU A 86 -4.25 41.20 -21.60
C LEU A 86 -3.31 41.67 -22.72
N ARG A 87 -3.81 41.77 -23.97
CA ARG A 87 -3.04 42.24 -25.13
C ARG A 87 -3.17 43.73 -25.38
N GLU A 88 -4.25 44.35 -24.94
CA GLU A 88 -4.47 45.79 -25.11
C GLU A 88 -3.49 46.57 -24.23
N GLU A 89 -2.59 47.30 -24.89
CA GLU A 89 -1.74 48.31 -24.27
C GLU A 89 -2.63 49.52 -23.94
N TYR A 90 -2.73 49.87 -22.65
CA TYR A 90 -3.45 51.06 -22.23
C TYR A 90 -2.52 52.26 -22.41
N GLU A 91 -2.90 53.18 -23.31
CA GLU A 91 -2.28 54.51 -23.39
C GLU A 91 -3.14 55.47 -22.54
N GLU A 92 -2.65 55.85 -21.37
CA GLU A 92 -3.08 57.09 -20.70
C GLU A 92 -2.23 58.25 -21.21
N ASP A 93 -2.79 59.47 -21.21
CA ASP A 93 -2.31 60.67 -21.91
C ASP A 93 -0.82 61.04 -21.69
N ASP A 94 -0.12 60.44 -20.71
CA ASP A 94 1.31 60.67 -20.45
C ASP A 94 2.16 59.38 -20.20
N VAL A 95 1.58 58.16 -20.11
CA VAL A 95 2.33 56.93 -19.75
C VAL A 95 1.74 55.66 -20.37
N THR A 96 2.55 54.91 -21.13
CA THR A 96 2.20 53.57 -21.65
C THR A 96 2.54 52.48 -20.64
N VAL A 97 1.55 51.72 -20.17
CA VAL A 97 1.76 50.61 -19.23
C VAL A 97 1.48 49.27 -19.91
N LYS A 98 2.49 48.39 -19.96
CA LYS A 98 2.37 47.03 -20.51
C LYS A 98 2.28 46.00 -19.37
N VAL A 99 1.15 45.31 -19.27
CA VAL A 99 0.96 44.24 -18.29
C VAL A 99 1.51 42.94 -18.86
N VAL A 100 2.76 42.61 -18.52
CA VAL A 100 3.41 41.34 -18.88
C VAL A 100 3.59 40.48 -17.63
N GLU A 101 3.26 39.19 -17.72
CA GLU A 101 3.57 38.23 -16.67
C GLU A 101 5.09 38.04 -16.58
N LEU A 102 5.71 38.62 -15.53
CA LEU A 102 7.14 38.43 -15.28
C LEU A 102 7.38 37.13 -14.51
N ASN A 103 8.11 36.21 -15.11
CA ASN A 103 8.58 35.01 -14.43
C ASN A 103 9.70 35.37 -13.44
N THR A 104 9.63 34.85 -12.22
CA THR A 104 10.63 35.07 -11.16
C THR A 104 12.05 34.68 -11.59
N ASN A 105 12.18 33.70 -12.48
CA ASN A 105 13.48 33.29 -13.01
C ASN A 105 14.07 34.33 -13.98
N ASP A 106 13.25 35.02 -14.75
CA ASP A 106 13.72 36.02 -15.72
C ASP A 106 14.12 37.31 -15.01
N ILE A 107 13.37 37.72 -13.98
CA ILE A 107 13.74 38.80 -13.06
C ILE A 107 15.07 38.48 -12.36
N ALA A 108 15.24 37.24 -11.92
CA ALA A 108 16.46 36.81 -11.24
C ALA A 108 17.68 36.82 -12.18
N LYS A 109 17.52 36.43 -13.45
CA LYS A 109 18.59 36.51 -14.46
C LYS A 109 18.97 37.96 -14.78
N GLN A 110 17.99 38.85 -14.92
CA GLN A 110 18.24 40.26 -15.23
C GLN A 110 18.95 41.01 -14.09
N ASN A 111 18.64 40.67 -12.84
CA ASN A 111 19.19 41.35 -11.65
C ASN A 111 20.29 40.55 -10.93
N ASN A 112 20.81 39.48 -11.56
CA ASN A 112 21.79 38.57 -10.99
C ASN A 112 21.39 37.99 -9.60
N TRP A 113 20.10 37.76 -9.37
CA TRP A 113 19.59 37.16 -8.14
C TRP A 113 19.58 35.64 -8.19
N ILE A 114 19.58 35.03 -7.00
CA ILE A 114 19.38 33.59 -6.84
C ILE A 114 17.89 33.32 -7.14
N GLY A 115 17.63 32.63 -8.26
CA GLY A 115 16.28 32.30 -8.74
C GLY A 115 15.52 31.31 -7.87
N LEU A 116 14.43 30.74 -8.40
CA LEU A 116 13.60 29.78 -7.66
C LEU A 116 14.38 28.55 -7.21
N ASN A 117 14.24 28.17 -5.93
CA ASN A 117 14.88 26.98 -5.37
C ASN A 117 14.13 25.72 -5.86
N GLN A 118 14.62 25.11 -6.93
CA GLN A 118 14.08 23.86 -7.46
C GLN A 118 14.89 22.65 -6.98
N PRO A 119 14.23 21.56 -6.55
CA PRO A 119 14.92 20.33 -6.20
C PRO A 119 15.56 19.72 -7.46
N LYS A 120 16.86 19.44 -7.41
CA LYS A 120 17.54 18.66 -8.45
C LYS A 120 17.01 17.23 -8.42
N TYR A 121 16.15 16.89 -9.37
CA TYR A 121 15.90 15.51 -9.71
C TYR A 121 17.07 15.02 -10.56
N ASN A 122 17.70 13.92 -10.15
CA ASN A 122 18.64 13.21 -11.02
C ASN A 122 17.82 12.55 -12.13
N GLU A 123 17.43 13.34 -13.13
CA GLU A 123 17.14 12.81 -14.45
C GLU A 123 18.49 12.39 -15.03
N GLU A 124 18.55 11.16 -15.52
CA GLU A 124 19.73 10.63 -16.20
C GLU A 124 19.99 11.54 -17.42
N GLU A 125 20.92 12.47 -17.25
CA GLU A 125 21.38 13.39 -18.28
C GLU A 125 21.76 12.58 -19.52
N GLN A 126 20.95 12.73 -20.57
CA GLN A 126 21.46 12.60 -21.92
C GLN A 126 22.53 13.67 -22.09
N GLU A 127 23.72 13.16 -22.41
CA GLU A 127 24.95 13.85 -22.74
C GLU A 127 24.70 15.12 -23.57
N GLU A 128 25.19 16.26 -23.08
CA GLU A 128 26.03 17.19 -23.85
C GLU A 128 26.95 17.94 -22.87
N ALA A 129 28.12 17.35 -22.65
CA ALA A 129 29.20 17.97 -21.88
C ALA A 129 29.89 19.04 -22.76
N SER A 130 29.40 20.27 -22.66
CA SER A 130 30.19 21.45 -22.98
C SER A 130 31.21 21.68 -21.87
N SER A 131 32.49 21.60 -22.24
CA SER A 131 33.64 21.82 -21.38
C SER A 131 33.64 23.23 -20.78
N ASN A 132 33.85 23.33 -19.47
CA ASN A 132 34.61 24.44 -18.90
C ASN A 132 35.42 23.92 -17.69
N GLU A 133 36.73 23.87 -17.89
CA GLU A 133 37.72 23.86 -16.82
C GLU A 133 37.66 25.21 -16.10
N ASP A 134 37.26 25.20 -14.83
CA ASP A 134 37.54 26.33 -13.95
C ASP A 134 38.25 25.82 -12.69
N THR A 135 39.49 26.29 -12.60
CA THR A 135 40.48 26.19 -11.53
C THR A 135 39.87 26.44 -10.15
N LYS A 136 39.92 25.43 -9.27
CA LYS A 136 39.65 25.59 -7.84
C LYS A 136 40.95 25.93 -7.13
N GLU A 137 41.23 27.21 -6.95
CA GLU A 137 42.18 27.64 -5.94
C GLU A 137 41.55 27.39 -4.56
N GLU A 138 42.07 26.40 -3.84
CA GLU A 138 41.62 26.08 -2.47
C GLU A 138 42.18 27.13 -1.50
N ILE A 139 41.31 27.97 -0.96
CA ILE A 139 41.64 28.94 0.09
C ILE A 139 41.87 28.17 1.41
N PRO A 140 43.07 28.24 2.02
CA PRO A 140 43.35 27.54 3.27
C PRO A 140 42.40 27.96 4.40
N GLY A 141 41.69 26.99 4.98
CA GLY A 141 40.71 27.20 6.07
C GLY A 141 39.24 27.03 5.68
N MET A 142 38.90 26.93 4.39
CA MET A 142 37.55 26.61 3.88
C MET A 142 37.48 25.24 3.20
N GLU A 143 38.37 24.33 3.58
CA GLU A 143 38.42 22.95 3.08
C GLU A 143 37.13 22.20 3.48
N LEU A 144 36.21 22.07 2.52
CA LEU A 144 35.03 21.24 2.67
C LEU A 144 35.49 19.80 2.84
N LYS A 145 35.41 19.27 4.06
CA LYS A 145 35.57 17.83 4.34
C LYS A 145 34.48 17.08 3.59
N THR A 146 34.77 16.70 2.34
CA THR A 146 33.93 15.81 1.56
C THR A 146 33.97 14.47 2.26
N SER A 147 32.98 14.20 3.13
CA SER A 147 32.74 12.84 3.58
C SER A 147 32.18 12.08 2.38
N SER A 148 33.08 11.67 1.48
CA SER A 148 32.80 10.69 0.46
C SER A 148 32.50 9.39 1.21
N LYS A 149 31.22 9.21 1.58
CA LYS A 149 30.67 7.88 1.80
C LYS A 149 30.83 7.17 0.46
N LYS A 150 31.98 6.50 0.31
CA LYS A 150 32.23 5.55 -0.78
C LYS A 150 31.04 4.60 -0.76
N VAL A 151 30.11 4.80 -1.68
CA VAL A 151 29.05 3.83 -1.97
C VAL A 151 29.81 2.62 -2.47
N LYS A 152 30.11 1.68 -1.56
CA LYS A 152 30.71 0.41 -1.93
C LYS A 152 29.70 -0.25 -2.86
N LEU A 153 29.96 -0.20 -4.16
CA LEU A 153 29.24 -1.01 -5.13
C LEU A 153 29.24 -2.46 -4.59
N PRO A 154 28.09 -3.14 -4.59
CA PRO A 154 28.03 -4.49 -4.06
C PRO A 154 28.98 -5.35 -4.89
N ASP A 155 29.97 -5.95 -4.22
CA ASP A 155 30.90 -6.87 -4.84
C ASP A 155 30.11 -7.89 -5.66
N LYS A 156 30.39 -7.95 -6.97
CA LYS A 156 29.78 -8.92 -7.88
C LYS A 156 30.19 -10.32 -7.41
N LYS A 157 29.39 -10.92 -6.54
CA LYS A 157 29.61 -12.29 -6.05
C LYS A 157 29.59 -13.23 -7.24
N LYS A 158 30.75 -13.75 -7.62
CA LYS A 158 30.86 -14.81 -8.61
C LYS A 158 30.33 -16.10 -8.00
N PHE A 159 29.23 -16.61 -8.54
CA PHE A 159 28.69 -17.90 -8.13
C PHE A 159 29.34 -19.00 -8.96
N GLN A 160 29.93 -19.99 -8.29
CA GLN A 160 30.64 -21.09 -8.96
C GLN A 160 29.68 -22.22 -9.36
N ASN A 161 28.48 -22.27 -8.77
CA ASN A 161 27.54 -23.37 -8.92
C ASN A 161 26.08 -22.87 -8.95
N GLU A 162 25.24 -23.50 -9.78
CA GLU A 162 23.81 -23.17 -9.92
C GLU A 162 23.05 -23.31 -8.59
N LYS A 163 23.43 -24.29 -7.76
CA LYS A 163 22.87 -24.48 -6.40
C LYS A 163 23.12 -23.27 -5.49
N GLN A 164 24.26 -22.58 -5.64
CA GLN A 164 24.58 -21.39 -4.85
C GLN A 164 23.73 -20.20 -5.29
N ILE A 165 23.49 -20.05 -6.60
CA ILE A 165 22.58 -19.04 -7.15
C ILE A 165 21.17 -19.23 -6.59
N LYS A 166 20.65 -20.47 -6.67
CA LYS A 166 19.32 -20.81 -6.13
C LYS A 166 19.22 -20.54 -4.62
N LYS A 167 20.28 -20.78 -3.85
CA LYS A 167 20.33 -20.52 -2.42
C LYS A 167 20.35 -19.02 -2.09
N GLU A 168 21.14 -18.23 -2.82
CA GLU A 168 21.22 -16.78 -2.62
C GLU A 168 19.91 -16.10 -3.02
N LEU A 169 19.28 -16.54 -4.11
CA LEU A 169 17.96 -16.06 -4.55
C LEU A 169 16.89 -16.31 -3.50
N LYS A 170 16.84 -17.55 -2.95
CA LYS A 170 15.95 -17.89 -1.83
C LYS A 170 16.25 -17.04 -0.59
N LYS A 171 17.53 -16.77 -0.30
CA LYS A 171 17.95 -15.94 0.84
C LYS A 171 17.54 -14.48 0.67
N GLN A 172 17.64 -13.92 -0.53
CA GLN A 172 17.18 -12.55 -0.82
C GLN A 172 15.65 -12.44 -0.73
N ALA A 173 14.93 -13.39 -1.34
CA ALA A 173 13.47 -13.45 -1.25
C ALA A 173 13.01 -13.54 0.22
N THR A 174 13.59 -14.45 1.01
CA THR A 174 13.25 -14.59 2.43
C THR A 174 13.65 -13.38 3.28
N LYS A 175 14.78 -12.71 3.00
CA LYS A 175 15.17 -11.46 3.69
C LYS A 175 14.14 -10.35 3.48
N SER A 176 13.61 -10.19 2.28
CA SER A 176 12.57 -9.18 2.00
C SER A 176 11.30 -9.45 2.81
N VAL A 177 10.85 -10.71 2.85
CA VAL A 177 9.69 -11.16 3.63
C VAL A 177 9.95 -10.98 5.13
N GLN A 178 11.16 -11.29 5.62
CA GLN A 178 11.55 -11.14 7.03
C GLN A 178 11.56 -9.69 7.50
N LYS A 179 11.89 -8.74 6.61
CA LYS A 179 11.86 -7.30 6.90
C LYS A 179 10.45 -6.71 6.90
N SER A 180 9.44 -7.43 6.39
CA SER A 180 8.07 -6.93 6.37
C SER A 180 7.49 -6.74 7.78
N LYS A 181 6.74 -5.63 7.98
CA LYS A 181 6.10 -5.31 9.27
C LYS A 181 5.15 -6.43 9.72
N VAL A 182 4.48 -7.10 8.79
CA VAL A 182 3.53 -8.19 9.08
C VAL A 182 4.26 -9.41 9.63
N PHE A 183 5.38 -9.82 9.00
CA PHE A 183 6.18 -10.95 9.47
C PHE A 183 6.81 -10.69 10.85
N GLN A 184 7.33 -9.48 11.07
CA GLN A 184 7.88 -9.08 12.36
C GLN A 184 6.82 -9.09 13.47
N LYS A 185 5.61 -8.56 13.20
CA LYS A 185 4.48 -8.59 14.15
C LYS A 185 4.06 -10.03 14.48
N LYS A 186 4.00 -10.91 13.49
CA LYS A 186 3.69 -12.34 13.70
C LYS A 186 4.71 -13.02 14.61
N ASN A 187 6.01 -12.84 14.33
CA ASN A 187 7.08 -13.42 15.16
C ASN A 187 7.06 -12.88 16.59
N LYS A 188 6.78 -11.58 16.77
CA LYS A 188 6.64 -10.98 18.12
C LYS A 188 5.49 -11.61 18.90
N LEU A 189 4.35 -11.84 18.24
CA LEU A 189 3.17 -12.47 18.84
C LEU A 189 3.44 -13.94 19.19
N GLU A 190 4.09 -14.68 18.30
CA GLU A 190 4.50 -16.07 18.54
C GLU A 190 5.49 -16.20 19.70
N ARG A 191 6.49 -15.31 19.78
CA ARG A 191 7.43 -15.22 20.90
C ARG A 191 6.71 -14.94 22.22
N GLN A 192 5.71 -14.05 22.23
CA GLN A 192 4.90 -13.81 23.43
C GLN A 192 4.09 -15.05 23.85
N LYS A 193 3.51 -15.78 22.88
CA LYS A 193 2.80 -17.05 23.16
C LYS A 193 3.73 -18.10 23.75
N GLN A 194 4.91 -18.29 23.15
CA GLN A 194 5.92 -19.23 23.65
C GLN A 194 6.39 -18.85 25.06
N LYS A 195 6.63 -17.56 25.34
CA LYS A 195 6.98 -17.07 26.69
C LYS A 195 5.88 -17.36 27.71
N LYS A 196 4.61 -17.18 27.34
CA LYS A 196 3.47 -17.51 28.21
C LYS A 196 3.36 -19.01 28.46
N GLN A 197 3.56 -19.84 27.44
CA GLN A 197 3.54 -21.30 27.57
C GLN A 197 4.69 -21.80 28.44
N SER A 198 5.91 -21.31 28.23
CA SER A 198 7.07 -21.71 29.03
C SER A 198 6.90 -21.32 30.50
N PHE A 199 6.33 -20.14 30.78
CA PHE A 199 6.03 -19.71 32.15
C PHE A 199 4.99 -20.62 32.83
N LYS A 200 3.91 -21.01 32.11
CA LYS A 200 2.92 -21.96 32.63
C LYS A 200 3.54 -23.33 32.92
N LEU A 201 4.34 -23.85 32.01
CA LEU A 201 5.05 -25.11 32.19
C LEU A 201 6.02 -25.07 33.38
N LYS A 202 6.76 -23.97 33.55
CA LYS A 202 7.66 -23.77 34.70
C LYS A 202 6.86 -23.78 36.01
N LYS A 203 5.75 -23.04 36.08
CA LYS A 203 4.87 -23.00 37.26
C LYS A 203 4.29 -24.37 37.62
N GLN A 204 3.88 -25.14 36.61
CA GLN A 204 3.42 -26.53 36.82
C GLN A 204 4.55 -27.42 37.38
N LYS A 205 5.76 -27.34 36.81
CA LYS A 205 6.93 -28.10 37.29
C LYS A 205 7.34 -27.71 38.72
N GLU A 206 7.29 -26.42 39.06
CA GLU A 206 7.56 -25.95 40.43
C GLU A 206 6.50 -26.46 41.41
N PHE A 207 5.23 -26.45 41.02
CA PHE A 207 4.14 -26.99 41.83
C PHE A 207 4.31 -28.49 42.09
N THR A 208 4.60 -29.29 41.05
CA THR A 208 4.84 -30.73 41.23
C THR A 208 6.07 -31.00 42.08
N ARG A 209 7.16 -30.24 41.91
CA ARG A 209 8.39 -30.36 42.72
C ARG A 209 8.15 -30.03 44.20
N ASN A 210 7.34 -29.01 44.49
CA ASN A 210 7.04 -28.64 45.87
C ASN A 210 6.11 -29.67 46.53
N LYS A 211 5.16 -30.24 45.77
CA LYS A 211 4.28 -31.32 46.25
C LYS A 211 5.05 -32.61 46.57
N THR A 212 6.05 -32.97 45.77
CA THR A 212 6.90 -34.15 46.05
C THR A 212 7.87 -33.91 47.21
N ARG A 213 8.42 -32.70 47.35
CA ARG A 213 9.27 -32.33 48.51
C ARG A 213 8.50 -32.31 49.83
N GLY A 214 7.26 -31.82 49.84
CA GLY A 214 6.41 -31.84 51.04
C GLY A 214 5.99 -33.25 51.48
N ARG A 215 5.85 -34.19 50.54
CA ARG A 215 5.55 -35.60 50.83
C ARG A 215 6.74 -36.40 51.37
N ARG A 216 7.98 -35.98 51.10
CA ARG A 216 9.20 -36.63 51.59
C ARG A 216 9.65 -36.15 52.98
N LYS A 217 8.98 -35.15 53.54
CA LYS A 217 9.26 -34.58 54.88
C LYS A 217 8.27 -35.03 55.96
N LYS A 218 7.46 -36.05 55.67
CA LYS A 218 6.61 -36.74 56.65
C LYS A 218 7.05 -38.19 56.74
#